data_AF-A0A0W1F1G7-F1
#
_entry.id   AF-A0A0W1F1G7-F1
#
_cell.length_a   1.000
_cell.length_b   1.000
_cell.length_c   1.000
_cell.angle_alpha   90.00
_cell.angle_beta   90.00
_cell.angle_gamma   90.00
#
_symmetry.space_group_name_H-M   'P 1'
#
loop_
_entity.id
_entity.type
_entity.pdbx_description
1 polymer ?
#
loop_
_entity_poly.entity_id
_entity_poly.type
_entity_poly.pdbx_seq_one_letter_code
_entity_poly.pdbx_strand_id
1 'polypeptide(L)'
;MSPSSPPNTRDGSTAPPRLLAGISFLTPAELPDWSAGPRGDRAAIYATLKAAGYEAIQTLEPQAAIDAGLIPTGMMRIFDDIGQMRDQAMRWRDAGCDCSTVQLGTGLESDAEMRRLAGALLAIAHELGHPIYLETHRATMTQDIRRTLDLIADLPELRFNGDFGHWYIGHELTYGDMDMKFDAMRPVFERTRFMHLRVSSNAFGQLTASDPAEVRHLDYYRRMWTASFEGFLRSAAPGDYFAVHPELLPARAFYPKMVRGPDGEWREESDRWTESAFLIAVARQCFAEAEAALCAA
;
A
#
# COMPACT_ATOMS: atom_id res chain seq x y z
N MET A 1 -16.84 23.63 -11.34
CA MET A 1 -16.84 22.98 -10.02
C MET A 1 -15.74 21.94 -10.07
N SER A 2 -14.70 22.04 -9.24
CA SER A 2 -13.77 20.93 -9.09
C SER A 2 -14.58 19.70 -8.69
N PRO A 3 -14.37 18.53 -9.30
CA PRO A 3 -15.02 17.32 -8.84
C PRO A 3 -14.70 17.14 -7.35
N SER A 4 -15.70 16.82 -6.53
CA SER A 4 -15.47 16.46 -5.14
C SER A 4 -14.42 15.36 -5.07
N SER A 5 -13.56 15.37 -4.05
CA SER A 5 -12.58 14.29 -3.86
C SER A 5 -13.27 12.93 -3.95
N PRO A 6 -12.70 11.93 -4.65
CA PRO A 6 -13.29 10.61 -4.70
C PRO A 6 -13.46 10.07 -3.27
N PRO A 7 -14.58 9.40 -2.97
CA PRO A 7 -14.86 8.91 -1.63
C PRO A 7 -13.78 7.91 -1.17
N ASN A 8 -13.58 7.81 0.14
CA ASN A 8 -12.78 6.73 0.70
C ASN A 8 -13.44 5.38 0.39
N THR A 9 -12.66 4.30 0.42
CA THR A 9 -13.24 2.97 0.43
C THR A 9 -14.08 2.78 1.69
N ARG A 10 -15.25 2.17 1.53
CA ARG A 10 -16.26 2.06 2.59
C ARG A 10 -16.97 0.72 2.56
N ASP A 11 -17.35 0.22 3.73
CA ASP A 11 -18.05 -1.05 3.90
C ASP A 11 -19.58 -0.92 3.93
N GLY A 12 -20.10 0.30 3.71
CA GLY A 12 -21.52 0.61 3.68
C GLY A 12 -22.20 0.64 5.06
N SER A 13 -21.46 0.38 6.14
CA SER A 13 -21.97 0.46 7.50
C SER A 13 -22.02 1.90 8.03
N THR A 14 -22.53 2.06 9.25
CA THR A 14 -22.44 3.30 10.03
C THR A 14 -21.47 3.15 11.22
N ALA A 15 -20.60 2.14 11.19
CA ALA A 15 -19.60 1.93 12.23
C ALA A 15 -18.54 3.05 12.21
N PRO A 16 -17.81 3.28 13.32
CA PRO A 16 -16.66 4.18 13.30
C PRO A 16 -15.64 3.80 12.21
N PRO A 17 -14.91 4.77 11.63
CA PRO A 17 -13.83 4.47 10.70
C PRO A 17 -12.83 3.47 11.29
N ARG A 18 -12.32 2.56 10.46
CA ARG A 18 -11.45 1.46 10.95
C ARG A 18 -10.25 1.19 10.06
N LEU A 19 -9.27 0.49 10.62
CA LEU A 19 -8.23 -0.18 9.84
C LEU A 19 -8.76 -1.52 9.31
N LEU A 20 -8.60 -1.78 8.02
CA LEU A 20 -8.87 -3.07 7.40
C LEU A 20 -7.55 -3.81 7.17
N ALA A 21 -7.43 -5.02 7.73
CA ALA A 21 -6.21 -5.83 7.62
C ALA A 21 -6.29 -6.76 6.40
N GLY A 22 -5.61 -6.41 5.31
CA GLY A 22 -5.50 -7.20 4.09
C GLY A 22 -4.11 -7.76 3.86
N ILE A 23 -3.88 -8.27 2.65
CA ILE A 23 -2.58 -8.79 2.20
C ILE A 23 -2.43 -8.64 0.68
N SER A 24 -1.23 -8.43 0.16
CA SER A 24 -0.98 -8.52 -1.29
C SER A 24 -0.82 -9.98 -1.69
N PHE A 25 -1.35 -10.39 -2.85
CA PHE A 25 -1.16 -11.75 -3.38
C PHE A 25 0.32 -12.14 -3.57
N LEU A 26 1.23 -11.16 -3.64
CA LEU A 26 2.67 -11.38 -3.74
C LEU A 26 3.27 -11.94 -2.44
N THR A 27 2.70 -11.60 -1.29
CA THR A 27 3.19 -12.05 0.02
C THR A 27 3.12 -13.56 0.21
N PRO A 28 1.98 -14.24 -0.05
CA PRO A 28 1.91 -15.70 -0.01
C PRO A 28 2.38 -16.38 -1.31
N ALA A 29 2.82 -15.62 -2.33
CA ALA A 29 3.30 -16.22 -3.58
C ALA A 29 4.67 -16.88 -3.37
N GLU A 30 4.81 -18.11 -3.88
CA GLU A 30 6.10 -18.83 -3.93
C GLU A 30 6.78 -18.91 -2.56
N LEU A 31 6.00 -19.15 -1.49
CA LEU A 31 6.56 -19.30 -0.15
C LEU A 31 7.52 -20.50 -0.10
N PRO A 32 8.70 -20.34 0.52
CA PRO A 32 9.72 -21.39 0.54
C PRO A 32 9.32 -22.59 1.41
N ASP A 33 9.85 -23.78 1.11
CA ASP A 33 10.07 -24.97 1.97
C ASP A 33 9.62 -24.86 3.44
N TRP A 34 10.29 -23.95 4.12
CA TRP A 34 10.30 -23.79 5.56
C TRP A 34 9.31 -22.74 6.07
N SER A 35 8.60 -22.02 5.19
CA SER A 35 7.58 -21.05 5.58
C SER A 35 6.43 -21.74 6.30
N ALA A 36 5.93 -21.08 7.34
CA ALA A 36 4.72 -21.50 8.07
C ALA A 36 3.42 -21.10 7.33
N GLY A 37 3.55 -20.41 6.19
CA GLY A 37 2.41 -19.92 5.43
C GLY A 37 1.69 -20.98 4.60
N PRO A 38 0.57 -20.58 3.99
CA PRO A 38 -0.28 -21.49 3.25
C PRO A 38 0.41 -22.08 2.02
N ARG A 39 0.04 -23.34 1.71
CA ARG A 39 0.43 -24.05 0.50
C ARG A 39 -0.78 -24.65 -0.17
N GLY A 40 -0.64 -24.97 -1.45
CA GLY A 40 -1.68 -25.61 -2.25
C GLY A 40 -2.15 -24.71 -3.38
N ASP A 41 -3.34 -25.02 -3.89
CA ASP A 41 -3.97 -24.17 -4.89
C ASP A 41 -4.45 -22.84 -4.27
N ARG A 42 -4.87 -21.92 -5.15
CA ARG A 42 -5.33 -20.60 -4.76
C ARG A 42 -6.52 -20.62 -3.80
N ALA A 43 -7.46 -21.55 -3.98
CA ALA A 43 -8.64 -21.63 -3.11
C ALA A 43 -8.23 -22.03 -1.68
N ALA A 44 -7.34 -23.01 -1.55
CA ALA A 44 -6.78 -23.41 -0.25
C ALA A 44 -5.96 -22.30 0.40
N ILE A 45 -5.15 -21.57 -0.39
CA ILE A 45 -4.40 -20.41 0.10
C ILE A 45 -5.36 -19.35 0.64
N TYR A 46 -6.37 -18.95 -0.13
CA TYR A 46 -7.30 -17.88 0.26
C TYR A 46 -8.16 -18.25 1.46
N ALA A 47 -8.61 -19.50 1.55
CA ALA A 47 -9.29 -20.01 2.74
C ALA A 47 -8.39 -19.91 3.99
N THR A 48 -7.09 -20.20 3.85
CA THR A 48 -6.12 -20.07 4.95
C THR A 48 -5.89 -18.62 5.33
N LEU A 49 -5.80 -17.70 4.36
CA LEU A 49 -5.73 -16.25 4.63
C LEU A 49 -6.93 -15.80 5.46
N LYS A 50 -8.14 -16.19 5.06
CA LYS A 50 -9.36 -15.85 5.80
C LYS A 50 -9.34 -16.42 7.22
N ALA A 51 -8.96 -17.69 7.37
CA ALA A 51 -8.86 -18.35 8.67
C ALA A 51 -7.81 -17.71 9.59
N ALA A 52 -6.74 -17.15 9.02
CA ALA A 52 -5.71 -16.41 9.74
C ALA A 52 -6.14 -14.98 10.15
N GLY A 53 -7.34 -14.54 9.77
CA GLY A 53 -7.91 -13.25 10.15
C GLY A 53 -7.61 -12.11 9.19
N TYR A 54 -7.09 -12.38 7.99
CA TYR A 54 -7.08 -11.39 6.92
C TYR A 54 -8.50 -11.15 6.42
N GLU A 55 -8.82 -9.88 6.22
CA GLU A 55 -10.15 -9.43 5.77
C GLU A 55 -10.20 -9.23 4.26
N ALA A 56 -9.07 -8.80 3.66
CA ALA A 56 -8.96 -8.48 2.24
C ALA A 56 -7.71 -9.08 1.59
N ILE A 57 -7.73 -9.14 0.26
CA ILE A 57 -6.56 -9.47 -0.54
C ILE A 57 -6.51 -8.58 -1.79
N GLN A 58 -5.35 -8.01 -2.07
CA GLN A 58 -5.09 -7.42 -3.38
C GLN A 58 -4.76 -8.55 -4.34
N THR A 59 -5.54 -8.72 -5.40
CA THR A 59 -5.49 -9.92 -6.24
C THR A 59 -5.78 -9.62 -7.71
N LEU A 60 -5.32 -10.53 -8.58
CA LEU A 60 -5.71 -10.58 -9.99
C LEU A 60 -6.95 -11.43 -10.23
N GLU A 61 -7.50 -12.05 -9.18
CA GLU A 61 -8.54 -13.07 -9.23
C GLU A 61 -9.67 -12.80 -8.20
N PRO A 62 -10.47 -11.72 -8.40
CA PRO A 62 -11.42 -11.24 -7.39
C PRO A 62 -12.48 -12.27 -6.99
N GLN A 63 -13.00 -13.05 -7.94
CA GLN A 63 -14.02 -14.05 -7.65
C GLN A 63 -13.54 -15.09 -6.65
N ALA A 64 -12.29 -15.56 -6.75
CA ALA A 64 -11.76 -16.52 -5.78
C ALA A 64 -11.61 -15.92 -4.38
N ALA A 65 -11.30 -14.62 -4.27
CA ALA A 65 -11.27 -13.94 -2.98
C ALA A 65 -12.67 -13.85 -2.39
N ILE A 66 -13.68 -13.48 -3.19
CA ILE A 66 -15.09 -13.42 -2.78
C ILE A 66 -15.57 -14.80 -2.31
N ASP A 67 -15.28 -15.86 -3.07
CA ASP A 67 -15.66 -17.24 -2.72
C ASP A 67 -15.04 -17.69 -1.39
N ALA A 68 -13.84 -17.19 -1.05
CA ALA A 68 -13.17 -17.41 0.23
C ALA A 68 -13.62 -16.46 1.36
N GLY A 69 -14.55 -15.54 1.09
CA GLY A 69 -15.03 -14.54 2.04
C GLY A 69 -14.03 -13.42 2.33
N LEU A 70 -13.07 -13.19 1.44
CA LEU A 70 -12.14 -12.06 1.46
C LEU A 70 -12.67 -10.92 0.59
N ILE A 71 -12.39 -9.68 0.99
CA ILE A 71 -12.65 -8.50 0.18
C ILE A 71 -11.54 -8.36 -0.89
N PRO A 72 -11.85 -8.40 -2.20
CA PRO A 72 -10.84 -8.20 -3.22
C PRO A 72 -10.50 -6.72 -3.40
N THR A 73 -9.23 -6.41 -3.62
CA THR A 73 -8.79 -5.11 -4.13
C THR A 73 -7.96 -5.30 -5.41
N GLY A 74 -8.11 -4.37 -6.35
CA GLY A 74 -7.42 -4.44 -7.64
C GLY A 74 -6.06 -3.76 -7.61
N MET A 75 -5.23 -4.06 -8.61
CA MET A 75 -4.00 -3.33 -8.88
C MET A 75 -3.85 -3.07 -10.38
N MET A 76 -3.16 -2.00 -10.73
CA MET A 76 -2.94 -1.62 -12.13
C MET A 76 -1.50 -1.13 -12.33
N ARG A 77 -0.91 -1.49 -13.47
CA ARG A 77 0.28 -0.83 -14.01
C ARG A 77 -0.11 -0.14 -15.31
N ILE A 78 -0.01 1.18 -15.32
CA ILE A 78 -0.35 2.03 -16.48
C ILE A 78 0.86 2.90 -16.81
N PHE A 79 1.31 2.88 -18.06
CA PHE A 79 2.37 3.79 -18.50
C PHE A 79 1.78 5.16 -18.82
N ASP A 80 1.07 5.31 -19.94
CA ASP A 80 0.54 6.60 -20.39
C ASP A 80 -0.88 6.52 -21.00
N ASP A 81 -1.39 5.32 -21.23
CA ASP A 81 -2.69 5.04 -21.85
C ASP A 81 -3.86 5.22 -20.86
N ILE A 82 -4.57 6.33 -21.01
CA ILE A 82 -5.76 6.69 -20.23
C ILE A 82 -6.95 5.75 -20.54
N GLY A 83 -7.06 5.26 -21.78
CA GLY A 83 -8.08 4.30 -22.17
C GLY A 83 -7.89 2.98 -21.42
N GLN A 84 -6.66 2.47 -21.46
CA GLN A 84 -6.27 1.27 -20.70
C GLN A 84 -6.54 1.43 -19.19
N MET A 85 -6.23 2.59 -18.62
CA MET A 85 -6.50 2.87 -17.20
C MET A 85 -7.99 2.75 -16.86
N ARG A 86 -8.86 3.32 -17.71
CA ARG A 86 -10.32 3.25 -17.51
C ARG A 86 -10.86 1.84 -17.67
N ASP A 87 -10.42 1.13 -18.70
CA ASP A 87 -10.89 -0.23 -18.95
C ASP A 87 -10.51 -1.18 -17.81
N GLN A 88 -9.30 -1.03 -17.26
CA GLN A 88 -8.87 -1.83 -16.10
C GLN A 88 -9.60 -1.43 -14.81
N ALA A 89 -9.78 -0.14 -14.55
CA ALA A 89 -10.54 0.31 -13.38
C ALA A 89 -12.00 -0.18 -13.42
N MET A 90 -12.64 -0.09 -14.59
CA MET A 90 -13.99 -0.60 -14.83
C MET A 90 -14.05 -2.11 -14.59
N ARG A 91 -13.07 -2.86 -15.11
CA ARG A 91 -12.98 -4.31 -14.89
C ARG A 91 -12.86 -4.67 -13.41
N TRP A 92 -12.04 -3.96 -12.64
CA TRP A 92 -11.90 -4.22 -11.21
C TRP A 92 -13.18 -3.93 -10.44
N ARG A 93 -13.82 -2.79 -10.71
CA ARG A 93 -15.12 -2.45 -10.14
C ARG A 93 -16.17 -3.53 -10.45
N ASP A 94 -16.29 -3.93 -11.71
CA ASP A 94 -17.30 -4.89 -12.16
C ASP A 94 -17.03 -6.32 -11.64
N ALA A 95 -15.77 -6.63 -11.33
CA ALA A 95 -15.36 -7.87 -10.67
C ALA A 95 -15.58 -7.84 -9.15
N GLY A 96 -16.10 -6.75 -8.59
CA GLY A 96 -16.41 -6.62 -7.17
C GLY A 96 -15.24 -6.20 -6.28
N CYS A 97 -14.16 -5.64 -6.84
CA CYS A 97 -13.10 -5.03 -6.03
C CYS A 97 -13.60 -3.74 -5.37
N ASP A 98 -13.34 -3.56 -4.07
CA ASP A 98 -13.78 -2.36 -3.34
C ASP A 98 -12.99 -1.11 -3.73
N CYS A 99 -11.73 -1.29 -4.14
CA CYS A 99 -10.86 -0.23 -4.67
C CYS A 99 -9.75 -0.82 -5.55
N SER A 100 -8.97 0.05 -6.20
CA SER A 100 -7.75 -0.34 -6.91
C SER A 100 -6.57 0.57 -6.53
N THR A 101 -5.34 0.03 -6.58
CA THR A 101 -4.12 0.85 -6.60
C THR A 101 -3.58 0.96 -8.02
N VAL A 102 -2.76 1.98 -8.29
CA VAL A 102 -2.14 2.15 -9.60
C VAL A 102 -0.71 2.67 -9.52
N GLN A 103 0.19 1.94 -10.19
CA GLN A 103 1.51 2.40 -10.56
C GLN A 103 1.40 3.11 -11.93
N LEU A 104 1.43 4.45 -11.91
CA LEU A 104 1.14 5.29 -13.08
C LEU A 104 2.40 5.98 -13.61
N GLY A 105 2.56 6.04 -14.92
CA GLY A 105 3.75 6.64 -15.55
C GLY A 105 4.99 5.78 -15.41
N THR A 106 6.09 6.26 -15.98
CA THR A 106 7.40 5.61 -16.08
C THR A 106 8.44 6.31 -15.22
N GLY A 107 8.14 7.52 -14.77
CA GLY A 107 9.07 8.38 -14.05
C GLY A 107 9.84 9.36 -14.95
N LEU A 108 9.63 9.30 -16.27
CA LEU A 108 10.27 10.15 -17.27
C LEU A 108 9.35 11.26 -17.79
N GLU A 109 8.11 11.31 -17.30
CA GLU A 109 7.13 12.32 -17.68
C GLU A 109 7.61 13.72 -17.30
N SER A 110 7.28 14.72 -18.13
CA SER A 110 7.27 16.13 -17.76
C SER A 110 6.17 16.44 -16.74
N ASP A 111 6.24 17.59 -16.07
CA ASP A 111 5.21 17.98 -15.08
C ASP A 111 3.82 18.13 -15.72
N ALA A 112 3.76 18.55 -17.00
CA ALA A 112 2.51 18.64 -17.75
C ALA A 112 1.90 17.26 -18.02
N GLU A 113 2.73 16.26 -18.36
CA GLU A 113 2.29 14.88 -18.55
C GLU A 113 1.84 14.24 -17.24
N MET A 114 2.56 14.48 -16.13
CA MET A 114 2.14 14.03 -14.79
C MET A 114 0.77 14.59 -14.41
N ARG A 115 0.57 15.90 -14.58
CA ARG A 115 -0.74 16.55 -14.34
C ARG A 115 -1.84 15.95 -15.20
N ARG A 116 -1.58 15.70 -16.48
CA ARG A 116 -2.55 15.09 -17.41
C ARG A 116 -2.96 13.68 -16.93
N LEU A 117 -1.99 12.85 -16.57
CA LEU A 117 -2.24 11.48 -16.11
C LEU A 117 -2.99 11.46 -14.77
N ALA A 118 -2.56 12.27 -13.81
CA ALA A 118 -3.19 12.38 -12.50
C ALA A 118 -4.62 12.96 -12.57
N GLY A 119 -4.84 13.98 -13.40
CA GLY A 119 -6.17 14.52 -13.65
C GLY A 119 -7.11 13.50 -14.29
N ALA A 120 -6.59 12.69 -15.23
CA ALA A 120 -7.35 11.61 -15.85
C ALA A 120 -7.71 10.50 -14.85
N LEU A 121 -6.79 10.12 -13.96
CA LEU A 121 -7.04 9.18 -12.86
C LEU A 121 -8.20 9.66 -11.98
N LEU A 122 -8.18 10.94 -11.56
CA LEU A 122 -9.24 11.52 -10.73
C LEU A 122 -10.59 11.52 -11.44
N ALA A 123 -10.61 11.91 -12.72
CA ALA A 123 -11.82 11.89 -13.53
C ALA A 123 -12.40 10.47 -13.65
N ILE A 124 -11.56 9.47 -13.93
CA ILE A 124 -11.96 8.05 -14.02
C ILE A 124 -12.53 7.56 -12.70
N ALA A 125 -11.82 7.79 -11.58
CA ALA A 125 -12.27 7.35 -10.26
C ALA A 125 -13.65 7.94 -9.91
N HIS A 126 -13.85 9.22 -10.20
CA HIS A 126 -15.13 9.91 -9.99
C HIS A 126 -16.24 9.39 -10.90
N GLU A 127 -15.99 9.26 -12.21
CA GLU A 127 -16.96 8.76 -13.20
C GLU A 127 -17.43 7.34 -12.91
N LEU A 128 -16.50 6.48 -12.47
CA LEU A 128 -16.80 5.08 -12.17
C LEU A 128 -17.38 4.86 -10.77
N GLY A 129 -17.27 5.86 -9.88
CA GLY A 129 -17.57 5.70 -8.45
C GLY A 129 -16.67 4.67 -7.77
N HIS A 130 -15.43 4.51 -8.26
CA HIS A 130 -14.49 3.48 -7.83
C HIS A 130 -13.22 4.13 -7.27
N PRO A 131 -12.86 3.94 -5.99
CA PRO A 131 -11.64 4.51 -5.44
C PRO A 131 -10.39 3.94 -6.14
N ILE A 132 -9.56 4.84 -6.68
CA ILE A 132 -8.26 4.52 -7.29
C ILE A 132 -7.18 5.29 -6.55
N TYR A 133 -6.24 4.56 -5.97
CA TYR A 133 -5.16 5.12 -5.17
C TYR A 133 -3.83 5.12 -5.93
N LEU A 134 -3.28 6.31 -6.15
CA LEU A 134 -2.01 6.48 -6.84
C LEU A 134 -0.87 6.01 -5.93
N GLU A 135 -0.06 5.08 -6.40
CA GLU A 135 1.00 4.49 -5.57
C GLU A 135 2.25 5.38 -5.53
N THR A 136 2.88 5.51 -4.36
CA THR A 136 4.24 6.05 -4.24
C THR A 136 5.24 4.96 -4.64
N HIS A 137 5.79 5.01 -5.85
CA HIS A 137 6.61 3.90 -6.36
C HIS A 137 7.77 4.39 -7.24
N ARG A 138 8.95 3.80 -7.07
CA ARG A 138 10.14 4.09 -7.92
C ARG A 138 9.91 3.59 -9.35
N ALA A 139 10.52 4.20 -10.38
CA ALA A 139 10.22 3.84 -11.79
C ALA A 139 8.74 4.07 -12.20
N THR A 140 8.08 5.01 -11.52
CA THR A 140 6.77 5.55 -11.89
C THR A 140 6.79 7.06 -11.75
N MET A 141 5.74 7.76 -12.16
CA MET A 141 5.72 9.22 -12.10
C MET A 141 5.85 9.78 -10.66
N THR A 142 5.50 8.99 -9.64
CA THR A 142 5.61 9.37 -8.22
C THR A 142 6.96 9.02 -7.60
N GLN A 143 7.96 8.64 -8.41
CA GLN A 143 9.26 8.25 -7.86
C GLN A 143 10.00 9.40 -7.16
N ASP A 144 9.68 10.66 -7.47
CA ASP A 144 10.29 11.85 -6.90
C ASP A 144 9.34 12.54 -5.90
N ILE A 145 9.83 12.75 -4.67
CA ILE A 145 9.04 13.34 -3.58
C ILE A 145 8.63 14.78 -3.95
N ARG A 146 9.56 15.60 -4.45
CA ARG A 146 9.31 17.02 -4.71
C ARG A 146 8.25 17.19 -5.80
N ARG A 147 8.39 16.46 -6.91
CA ARG A 147 7.42 16.50 -8.02
C ARG A 147 6.06 15.95 -7.61
N THR A 148 6.02 14.97 -6.69
CA THR A 148 4.76 14.49 -6.11
C THR A 148 4.09 15.57 -5.25
N LEU A 149 4.86 16.36 -4.47
CA LEU A 149 4.32 17.49 -3.71
C LEU A 149 3.80 18.62 -4.60
N ASP A 150 4.51 18.94 -5.68
CA ASP A 150 4.05 19.93 -6.66
C ASP A 150 2.75 19.45 -7.35
N LEU A 151 2.64 18.14 -7.65
CA LEU A 151 1.41 17.54 -8.16
C LEU A 151 0.24 17.63 -7.17
N ILE A 152 0.48 17.45 -5.86
CA ILE A 152 -0.53 17.62 -4.81
C ILE A 152 -1.00 19.08 -4.72
N ALA A 153 -0.09 20.04 -4.91
CA ALA A 153 -0.45 21.47 -4.90
C ALA A 153 -1.41 21.80 -6.06
N ASP A 154 -1.19 21.19 -7.23
CA ASP A 154 -2.06 21.36 -8.41
C ASP A 154 -3.37 20.55 -8.31
N LEU A 155 -3.32 19.35 -7.71
CA LEU A 155 -4.42 18.39 -7.63
C LEU A 155 -4.60 17.88 -6.19
N PRO A 156 -5.15 18.70 -5.27
CA PRO A 156 -5.26 18.37 -3.85
C PRO A 156 -6.18 17.18 -3.54
N GLU A 157 -7.03 16.79 -4.49
CA GLU A 157 -7.96 15.66 -4.43
C GLU A 157 -7.27 14.30 -4.57
N LEU A 158 -6.00 14.26 -4.99
CA LEU A 158 -5.25 13.00 -5.09
C LEU A 158 -5.24 12.24 -3.77
N ARG A 159 -5.38 10.92 -3.88
CA ARG A 159 -5.29 9.97 -2.78
C ARG A 159 -4.29 8.88 -3.14
N PHE A 160 -3.54 8.42 -2.14
CA PHE A 160 -2.37 7.58 -2.37
C PHE A 160 -2.51 6.17 -1.80
N ASN A 161 -1.90 5.22 -2.51
CA ASN A 161 -1.37 4.00 -1.94
C ASN A 161 0.03 4.31 -1.41
N GLY A 162 0.18 4.33 -0.09
CA GLY A 162 1.47 4.55 0.55
C GLY A 162 2.30 3.27 0.48
N ASP A 163 3.28 3.24 -0.41
CA ASP A 163 4.39 2.28 -0.39
C ASP A 163 5.70 3.07 -0.18
N PHE A 164 5.88 3.52 1.06
CA PHE A 164 6.98 4.41 1.40
C PHE A 164 8.35 3.75 1.28
N GLY A 165 8.39 2.42 1.17
CA GLY A 165 9.63 1.67 0.96
C GLY A 165 10.36 2.08 -0.30
N HIS A 166 9.65 2.53 -1.34
CA HIS A 166 10.26 3.03 -2.57
C HIS A 166 10.99 4.35 -2.41
N TRP A 167 10.42 5.28 -1.64
CA TRP A 167 11.07 6.56 -1.36
C TRP A 167 12.18 6.40 -0.33
N TYR A 168 11.96 5.56 0.68
CA TYR A 168 12.93 5.30 1.74
C TYR A 168 14.29 4.91 1.19
N ILE A 169 14.31 3.88 0.32
CA ILE A 169 15.54 3.43 -0.35
C ILE A 169 15.93 4.33 -1.52
N GLY A 170 14.97 4.76 -2.35
CA GLY A 170 15.24 5.45 -3.60
C GLY A 170 15.82 6.86 -3.44
N HIS A 171 15.54 7.53 -2.33
CA HIS A 171 16.05 8.87 -2.01
C HIS A 171 17.10 8.86 -0.88
N GLU A 172 17.61 7.69 -0.50
CA GLU A 172 18.44 7.51 0.70
C GLU A 172 17.86 8.32 1.88
N LEU A 173 16.59 8.07 2.19
CA LEU A 173 15.74 9.05 2.87
C LEU A 173 16.28 9.47 4.23
N THR A 174 16.95 8.56 4.95
CA THR A 174 17.55 8.86 6.26
C THR A 174 18.88 9.62 6.19
N TYR A 175 19.46 9.83 5.01
CA TYR A 175 20.69 10.60 4.88
C TYR A 175 20.40 12.09 5.02
N GLY A 176 21.01 12.74 6.01
CA GLY A 176 20.73 14.14 6.36
C GLY A 176 19.57 14.28 7.36
N ASP A 177 18.79 15.36 7.24
CA ASP A 177 17.72 15.68 8.18
C ASP A 177 16.42 14.94 7.81
N MET A 178 16.15 13.84 8.52
CA MET A 178 14.94 13.04 8.34
C MET A 178 13.68 13.76 8.85
N ASP A 179 13.79 14.63 9.85
CA ASP A 179 12.63 15.33 10.43
C ASP A 179 12.14 16.41 9.47
N MET A 180 13.05 17.19 8.88
CA MET A 180 12.74 18.14 7.81
C MET A 180 12.06 17.43 6.62
N LYS A 181 12.59 16.26 6.19
CA LYS A 181 12.00 15.48 5.09
C LYS A 181 10.62 14.93 5.47
N PHE A 182 10.46 14.45 6.71
CA PHE A 182 9.19 13.97 7.22
C PHE A 182 8.13 15.07 7.17
N ASP A 183 8.45 16.27 7.64
CA ASP A 183 7.52 17.40 7.62
C ASP A 183 7.18 17.83 6.19
N ALA A 184 8.14 17.81 5.27
CA ALA A 184 7.89 18.10 3.85
C ALA A 184 6.94 17.07 3.20
N MET A 185 7.02 15.79 3.58
CA MET A 185 6.17 14.71 3.04
C MET A 185 4.78 14.63 3.69
N ARG A 186 4.51 15.40 4.76
CA ARG A 186 3.23 15.39 5.47
C ARG A 186 2.00 15.48 4.55
N PRO A 187 1.96 16.32 3.49
CA PRO A 187 0.82 16.36 2.57
C PRO A 187 0.50 15.04 1.88
N VAL A 188 1.50 14.17 1.66
CA VAL A 188 1.31 12.82 1.08
C VAL A 188 0.67 11.91 2.11
N PHE A 189 1.21 11.88 3.34
CA PHE A 189 0.68 11.06 4.43
C PHE A 189 -0.79 11.38 4.67
N GLU A 190 -1.14 12.66 4.74
CA GLU A 190 -2.52 13.13 4.95
C GLU A 190 -3.52 12.67 3.89
N ARG A 191 -3.03 12.31 2.70
CA ARG A 191 -3.82 11.87 1.54
C ARG A 191 -3.72 10.38 1.28
N THR A 192 -2.93 9.64 2.05
CA THR A 192 -2.86 8.18 1.96
C THR A 192 -4.18 7.56 2.44
N ARG A 193 -4.73 6.60 1.70
CA ARG A 193 -5.99 5.87 2.05
C ARG A 193 -5.89 4.35 1.89
N PHE A 194 -4.77 3.90 1.34
CA PHE A 194 -4.39 2.51 1.21
C PHE A 194 -2.88 2.43 1.46
N MET A 195 -2.36 1.32 1.98
CA MET A 195 -0.93 1.21 2.26
C MET A 195 -0.40 -0.19 2.04
N HIS A 196 0.71 -0.26 1.31
CA HIS A 196 1.54 -1.44 1.27
C HIS A 196 2.49 -1.42 2.46
N LEU A 197 2.42 -2.46 3.29
CA LEU A 197 3.30 -2.60 4.45
C LEU A 197 4.55 -3.34 4.02
N ARG A 198 5.65 -2.61 3.97
CA ARG A 198 7.00 -3.14 3.75
C ARG A 198 7.99 -2.18 4.38
N VAL A 199 9.00 -2.72 5.06
CA VAL A 199 10.09 -1.96 5.66
C VAL A 199 11.35 -2.21 4.84
N SER A 200 11.95 -1.14 4.34
CA SER A 200 13.22 -1.13 3.62
C SER A 200 14.32 -0.47 4.46
N SER A 201 15.58 -0.76 4.16
CA SER A 201 16.72 0.09 4.53
C SER A 201 17.17 0.95 3.35
N ASN A 202 18.29 1.65 3.51
CA ASN A 202 18.94 2.35 2.40
C ASN A 202 19.62 1.40 1.39
N ALA A 203 19.74 0.12 1.72
CA ALA A 203 20.44 -0.88 0.89
C ALA A 203 19.53 -2.04 0.46
N PHE A 204 18.53 -2.39 1.26
CA PHE A 204 17.64 -3.53 1.00
C PHE A 204 16.20 -3.05 0.87
N GLY A 205 15.54 -3.46 -0.22
CA GLY A 205 14.15 -3.08 -0.50
C GLY A 205 13.13 -3.79 0.39
N GLN A 206 13.56 -4.78 1.17
CA GLN A 206 12.74 -5.53 2.12
C GLN A 206 13.65 -6.10 3.22
N LEU A 207 13.40 -5.66 4.44
CA LEU A 207 14.03 -6.14 5.66
C LEU A 207 13.13 -7.13 6.40
N THR A 208 13.74 -7.88 7.31
CA THR A 208 13.04 -8.56 8.40
C THR A 208 12.67 -7.52 9.46
N ALA A 209 11.48 -6.94 9.35
CA ALA A 209 11.04 -5.82 10.18
C ALA A 209 10.90 -6.20 11.66
N SER A 210 10.70 -7.48 11.95
CA SER A 210 10.63 -8.00 13.31
C SER A 210 12.00 -8.15 14.00
N ASP A 211 13.11 -8.07 13.25
CA ASP A 211 14.45 -8.15 13.82
C ASP A 211 14.75 -6.89 14.65
N PRO A 212 15.09 -7.01 15.95
CA PRO A 212 15.48 -5.88 16.79
C PRO A 212 16.64 -5.04 16.22
N ALA A 213 17.50 -5.62 15.38
CA ALA A 213 18.56 -4.88 14.70
C ALA A 213 18.02 -3.83 13.71
N GLU A 214 16.83 -4.06 13.16
CA GLU A 214 16.19 -3.20 12.17
C GLU A 214 15.21 -2.19 12.78
N VAL A 215 15.12 -2.12 14.13
CA VAL A 215 14.15 -1.29 14.85
C VAL A 215 14.18 0.18 14.45
N ARG A 216 15.38 0.73 14.17
CA ARG A 216 15.52 2.13 13.76
C ARG A 216 14.85 2.39 12.41
N HIS A 217 14.92 1.43 11.48
CA HIS A 217 14.20 1.53 10.22
C HIS A 217 12.70 1.48 10.48
N LEU A 218 12.24 0.47 11.23
CA LEU A 218 10.84 0.31 11.59
C LEU A 218 10.24 1.56 12.25
N ASP A 219 10.97 2.23 13.14
CA ASP A 219 10.50 3.45 13.83
C ASP A 219 10.17 4.60 12.86
N TYR A 220 10.94 4.76 11.77
CA TYR A 220 10.61 5.74 10.73
C TYR A 220 9.33 5.36 9.98
N TYR A 221 9.12 4.07 9.70
CA TYR A 221 7.87 3.60 9.08
C TYR A 221 6.68 3.80 10.01
N ARG A 222 6.81 3.49 11.30
CA ARG A 222 5.77 3.76 12.31
C ARG A 222 5.35 5.23 12.26
N ARG A 223 6.31 6.16 12.23
CA ARG A 223 6.01 7.60 12.10
C ARG A 223 5.22 7.93 10.83
N MET A 224 5.63 7.39 9.67
CA MET A 224 4.95 7.64 8.39
C MET A 224 3.54 7.04 8.39
N TRP A 225 3.38 5.83 8.93
CA TRP A 225 2.10 5.14 9.00
C TRP A 225 1.12 5.82 9.95
N THR A 226 1.57 6.16 11.16
CA THR A 226 0.74 6.92 12.13
C THR A 226 0.28 8.24 11.52
N ALA A 227 1.16 9.02 10.88
CA ALA A 227 0.76 10.28 10.21
C ALA A 227 -0.26 10.07 9.08
N SER A 228 -0.14 8.97 8.32
CA SER A 228 -1.14 8.60 7.31
C SER A 228 -2.49 8.26 7.91
N PHE A 229 -2.51 7.50 9.01
CA PHE A 229 -3.75 7.13 9.70
C PHE A 229 -4.42 8.34 10.34
N GLU A 230 -3.67 9.25 10.97
CA GLU A 230 -4.21 10.51 11.48
C GLU A 230 -4.87 11.33 10.36
N GLY A 231 -4.22 11.42 9.20
CA GLY A 231 -4.74 12.13 8.03
C GLY A 231 -6.03 11.53 7.48
N PHE A 232 -6.15 10.21 7.49
CA PHE A 232 -7.39 9.51 7.18
C PHE A 232 -8.47 9.83 8.20
N LEU A 233 -8.21 9.59 9.49
CA LEU A 233 -9.15 9.75 10.58
C LEU A 233 -9.72 11.17 10.69
N ARG A 234 -8.93 12.21 10.40
CA ARG A 234 -9.40 13.62 10.36
C ARG A 234 -10.53 13.87 9.36
N SER A 235 -10.66 13.03 8.33
CA SER A 235 -11.59 13.23 7.21
C SER A 235 -12.54 12.05 6.98
N ALA A 236 -12.36 10.94 7.71
CA ALA A 236 -13.11 9.72 7.50
C ALA A 236 -14.55 9.86 8.01
N ALA A 237 -15.48 9.33 7.23
CA ALA A 237 -16.90 9.23 7.60
C ALA A 237 -17.20 7.84 8.20
N PRO A 238 -18.31 7.67 8.94
CA PRO A 238 -18.76 6.36 9.38
C PRO A 238 -18.87 5.37 8.21
N GLY A 239 -18.35 4.16 8.41
CA GLY A 239 -18.24 3.10 7.41
C GLY A 239 -17.01 3.18 6.50
N ASP A 240 -16.22 4.25 6.55
CA ASP A 240 -14.95 4.32 5.83
C ASP A 240 -13.91 3.39 6.48
N TYR A 241 -13.00 2.85 5.66
CA TYR A 241 -11.85 2.13 6.19
C TYR A 241 -10.55 2.47 5.47
N PHE A 242 -9.45 2.29 6.18
CA PHE A 242 -8.10 2.36 5.64
C PHE A 242 -7.58 0.94 5.45
N ALA A 243 -7.34 0.52 4.21
CA ALA A 243 -6.79 -0.80 3.94
C ALA A 243 -5.26 -0.83 4.03
N VAL A 244 -4.73 -1.79 4.77
CA VAL A 244 -3.29 -2.06 4.84
C VAL A 244 -3.00 -3.48 4.36
N HIS A 245 -2.01 -3.64 3.48
CA HIS A 245 -1.68 -4.90 2.85
C HIS A 245 -0.17 -5.11 2.94
N PRO A 246 0.35 -6.08 3.72
CA PRO A 246 1.73 -6.49 3.58
C PRO A 246 2.00 -6.91 2.14
N GLU A 247 3.01 -6.28 1.54
CA GLU A 247 3.50 -6.59 0.20
C GLU A 247 4.98 -6.96 0.29
N LEU A 248 5.21 -8.21 0.66
CA LEU A 248 6.54 -8.79 0.80
C LEU A 248 6.80 -9.68 -0.42
N LEU A 249 7.77 -9.31 -1.23
CA LEU A 249 7.98 -9.92 -2.54
C LEU A 249 8.82 -11.20 -2.45
N PRO A 250 8.56 -12.19 -3.32
CA PRO A 250 9.36 -13.41 -3.39
C PRO A 250 10.80 -13.13 -3.84
N ALA A 251 11.72 -14.05 -3.54
CA ALA A 251 13.14 -13.97 -3.91
C ALA A 251 13.40 -13.58 -5.38
N ARG A 252 12.58 -14.04 -6.33
CA ARG A 252 12.70 -13.69 -7.76
C ARG A 252 12.53 -12.20 -8.07
N ALA A 253 11.98 -11.42 -7.13
CA ALA A 253 11.83 -9.98 -7.27
C ALA A 253 13.11 -9.21 -6.87
N PHE A 254 14.09 -9.86 -6.23
CA PHE A 254 15.34 -9.25 -5.74
C PHE A 254 15.15 -8.21 -4.62
N TYR A 255 14.01 -8.20 -3.94
CA TYR A 255 13.74 -7.33 -2.78
C TYR A 255 14.21 -7.95 -1.45
N PRO A 256 13.87 -9.21 -1.12
CA PRO A 256 14.28 -9.78 0.15
C PRO A 256 15.80 -9.98 0.18
N LYS A 257 16.38 -9.79 1.37
CA LYS A 257 17.75 -10.20 1.63
C LYS A 257 17.84 -11.73 1.61
N MET A 258 18.84 -12.23 0.88
CA MET A 258 19.15 -13.66 0.82
C MET A 258 20.28 -13.97 1.80
N VAL A 259 20.11 -15.03 2.60
CA VAL A 259 21.11 -15.50 3.57
C VAL A 259 21.41 -16.98 3.34
N ARG A 260 22.59 -17.43 3.75
CA ARG A 260 22.90 -18.86 3.78
C ARG A 260 22.21 -19.50 4.96
N GLY A 261 21.45 -20.55 4.72
CA GLY A 261 20.87 -21.34 5.79
C GLY A 261 21.80 -22.42 6.34
N PRO A 262 21.31 -23.24 7.28
CA PRO A 262 22.10 -24.30 7.92
C PRO A 262 22.62 -25.37 6.95
N ASP A 263 21.94 -25.58 5.82
CA ASP A 263 22.36 -26.49 4.73
C ASP A 263 23.34 -25.84 3.74
N GLY A 264 23.67 -24.56 3.92
CA GLY A 264 24.55 -23.80 3.04
C GLY A 264 23.85 -23.16 1.83
N GLU A 265 22.58 -23.46 1.59
CA GLU A 265 21.80 -22.92 0.48
C GLU A 265 21.29 -21.50 0.76
N TRP A 266 21.16 -20.71 -0.30
CA TRP A 266 20.61 -19.36 -0.21
C TRP A 266 19.09 -19.41 -0.07
N ARG A 267 18.57 -18.70 0.92
CA ARG A 267 17.13 -18.56 1.19
C ARG A 267 16.79 -17.13 1.62
N GLU A 268 15.53 -16.77 1.52
CA GLU A 268 15.03 -15.51 2.09
C GLU A 268 15.38 -15.46 3.59
N GLU A 269 15.76 -14.28 4.09
CA GLU A 269 16.16 -14.09 5.50
C GLU A 269 15.05 -14.40 6.50
N SER A 270 13.80 -14.13 6.14
CA SER A 270 12.64 -14.27 7.01
C SER A 270 11.43 -14.86 6.29
N ASP A 271 10.54 -15.47 7.08
CA ASP A 271 9.27 -16.00 6.58
C ASP A 271 8.31 -14.86 6.28
N ARG A 272 8.08 -14.56 5.01
CA ARG A 272 7.14 -13.51 4.57
C ARG A 272 5.75 -13.68 5.18
N TRP A 273 5.30 -14.91 5.42
CA TRP A 273 4.01 -15.14 6.08
C TRP A 273 4.02 -14.61 7.52
N THR A 274 5.01 -15.02 8.30
CA THR A 274 5.17 -14.59 9.69
C THR A 274 5.40 -13.07 9.79
N GLU A 275 6.24 -12.51 8.93
CA GLU A 275 6.48 -11.07 8.85
C GLU A 275 5.22 -10.29 8.50
N SER A 276 4.36 -10.81 7.63
CA SER A 276 3.12 -10.14 7.27
C SER A 276 2.16 -9.98 8.45
N ALA A 277 2.08 -10.99 9.33
CA ALA A 277 1.29 -10.90 10.57
C ALA A 277 1.90 -9.88 11.55
N PHE A 278 3.23 -9.83 11.66
CA PHE A 278 3.94 -8.82 12.46
C PHE A 278 3.63 -7.40 11.97
N LEU A 279 3.72 -7.15 10.66
CA LEU A 279 3.46 -5.83 10.07
C LEU A 279 2.01 -5.37 10.29
N ILE A 280 1.04 -6.28 10.18
CA ILE A 280 -0.37 -5.97 10.52
C ILE A 280 -0.50 -5.57 12.00
N ALA A 281 0.17 -6.28 12.91
CA ALA A 281 0.15 -5.94 14.33
C ALA A 281 0.74 -4.54 14.59
N VAL A 282 1.86 -4.20 13.94
CA VAL A 282 2.45 -2.86 14.03
C VAL A 282 1.51 -1.80 13.45
N ALA A 283 0.92 -2.03 12.27
CA ALA A 283 -0.03 -1.09 11.67
C ALA A 283 -1.24 -0.83 12.57
N ARG A 284 -1.77 -1.85 13.25
CA ARG A 284 -2.84 -1.70 14.26
C ARG A 284 -2.41 -0.84 15.45
N GLN A 285 -1.18 -0.99 15.93
CA GLN A 285 -0.63 -0.13 16.99
C GLN A 285 -0.56 1.33 16.53
N CYS A 286 0.01 1.58 15.34
CA CYS A 286 0.08 2.91 14.75
C CYS A 286 -1.30 3.55 14.54
N PHE A 287 -2.30 2.76 14.14
CA PHE A 287 -3.67 3.25 13.99
C PHE A 287 -4.28 3.64 15.35
N ALA A 288 -4.12 2.81 16.37
CA ALA A 288 -4.60 3.13 17.73
C ALA A 288 -3.89 4.35 18.33
N GLU A 289 -2.60 4.53 18.07
CA GLU A 289 -1.84 5.73 18.43
C GLU A 289 -2.44 6.98 17.75
N ALA A 290 -2.77 6.90 16.46
CA ALA A 290 -3.40 7.98 15.71
C ALA A 290 -4.80 8.32 16.25
N GLU A 291 -5.62 7.31 16.58
CA GLU A 291 -6.93 7.52 17.21
C GLU A 291 -6.79 8.25 18.56
N ALA A 292 -5.88 7.78 19.41
CA ALA A 292 -5.64 8.38 20.73
C ALA A 292 -5.17 9.84 20.63
N ALA A 293 -4.30 10.14 19.68
CA ALA A 293 -3.80 11.50 19.45
C ALA A 293 -4.92 12.47 19.05
N LEU A 294 -5.86 12.03 18.20
CA LEU A 294 -7.00 12.85 17.77
C LEU A 294 -8.08 13.00 18.83
N CYS A 295 -8.26 12.02 19.72
CA CYS A 295 -9.16 12.17 20.87
C CYS A 295 -8.63 13.12 21.94
N ALA A 296 -7.31 13.33 22.01
CA ALA A 296 -6.67 14.20 22.99
C ALA A 296 -6.52 15.67 22.54
N ALA A 297 -6.71 15.95 21.25
CA ALA A 297 -6.59 17.28 20.63
C ALA A 297 -7.92 18.05 20.67
#